data_AF-A0A2S9J3C7-F1
#
_entry.id   AF-A0A2S9J3C7-F1
#
_cell.length_a   1.000
_cell.length_b   1.000
_cell.length_c   1.000
_cell.angle_alpha   90.00
_cell.angle_beta   90.00
_cell.angle_gamma   90.00
#
_symmetry.space_group_name_H-M   'P 1'
#
loop_
_entity.id
_entity.type
_entity.pdbx_description
1 polymer ?
#
loop_
_entity_poly.entity_id
_entity_poly.type
_entity_poly.pdbx_seq_one_letter_code
_entity_poly.pdbx_strand_id
1 'polypeptide(L)'
;MDYPEGIYRTKEDFLKKIPTEKKELVAKTIYVSGRKVIDTIPDHCAFYYKENDKKVKKTFAICYRGNLYFQAGFILKHRNKEDKSQTTNFPNTFCRVRIAGQNFLYTELELANAWKQNLGHGLGGAVGGVIASNAIQPKGIVWDFKNEEFNIFRSCKDYNDFIQDKYPEGVQECDSREPDLLQVRAAMEIIK
;
A
#
# COMPACT_ATOMS: atom_id res chain seq x y z
N MET A 1 0.29 11.94 13.44
CA MET A 1 1.38 10.92 13.38
C MET A 1 2.68 11.59 13.72
N ASP A 2 3.50 10.97 14.56
CA ASP A 2 4.79 11.51 15.03
C ASP A 2 5.93 10.71 14.39
N TYR A 3 6.22 11.01 13.12
CA TYR A 3 7.34 10.47 12.34
C TYR A 3 8.15 11.64 11.76
N PRO A 4 9.43 11.79 12.11
CA PRO A 4 10.29 12.81 11.50
C PRO A 4 10.37 12.70 9.97
N GLU A 5 10.46 13.84 9.29
CA GLU A 5 10.67 13.88 7.84
C GLU A 5 11.92 13.09 7.44
N GLY A 6 11.80 12.23 6.43
CA GLY A 6 12.93 11.45 5.92
C GLY A 6 12.58 10.07 5.39
N ILE A 7 13.63 9.33 5.07
CA ILE A 7 13.59 8.01 4.47
C ILE A 7 13.89 6.96 5.53
N TYR A 8 13.01 5.99 5.68
CA TYR A 8 13.15 4.84 6.56
C TYR A 8 13.46 3.62 5.71
N ARG A 9 14.74 3.27 5.59
CA ARG A 9 15.17 2.16 4.73
C ARG A 9 14.66 0.82 5.22
N THR A 10 14.67 0.62 6.52
CA THR A 10 14.35 -0.66 7.16
C THR A 10 13.08 -0.57 8.00
N LYS A 11 12.53 -1.74 8.34
CA LYS A 11 11.41 -1.85 9.29
C LYS A 11 11.85 -1.34 10.65
N GLU A 12 13.08 -1.63 11.05
CA GLU A 12 13.67 -1.27 12.33
C GLU A 12 13.80 0.25 12.48
N ASP A 13 14.29 0.94 11.43
CA ASP A 13 14.35 2.40 11.39
C ASP A 13 12.96 3.02 11.56
N PHE A 14 11.98 2.44 10.88
CA PHE A 14 10.58 2.84 10.95
C PHE A 14 10.00 2.65 12.35
N LEU A 15 10.18 1.49 12.98
CA LEU A 15 9.69 1.21 14.34
C LEU A 15 10.34 2.12 15.39
N LYS A 16 11.63 2.43 15.23
CA LYS A 16 12.36 3.37 16.09
C LYS A 16 12.03 4.83 15.80
N LYS A 17 11.31 5.12 14.70
CA LYS A 17 11.01 6.47 14.20
C LYS A 17 12.25 7.32 13.92
N ILE A 18 13.38 6.68 13.61
CA ILE A 18 14.63 7.35 13.26
C ILE A 18 14.83 7.21 11.75
N PRO A 19 14.70 8.29 10.95
CA PRO A 19 14.93 8.20 9.52
C PRO A 19 16.41 7.86 9.26
N THR A 20 16.65 6.89 8.38
CA THR A 20 17.98 6.51 7.91
C THR A 20 18.67 7.67 7.20
N GLU A 21 17.89 8.43 6.41
CA GLU A 21 18.39 9.54 5.59
C GLU A 21 17.39 10.71 5.61
N LYS A 22 17.93 11.93 5.64
CA LYS A 22 17.17 13.19 5.51
C LYS A 22 17.54 13.88 4.20
N LYS A 23 17.11 13.30 3.08
CA LYS A 23 17.36 13.80 1.72
C LYS A 23 16.11 14.46 1.16
N GLU A 24 16.29 15.55 0.40
CA GLU A 24 15.17 16.19 -0.29
C GLU A 24 14.63 15.30 -1.41
N LEU A 25 13.31 15.14 -1.43
CA LEU A 25 12.60 14.29 -2.39
C LEU A 25 11.61 15.09 -3.23
N VAL A 26 11.32 14.55 -4.41
CA VAL A 26 10.26 15.01 -5.30
C VAL A 26 9.34 13.83 -5.59
N ALA A 27 8.03 14.04 -5.43
CA ALA A 27 7.02 13.06 -5.84
C ALA A 27 6.74 13.20 -7.34
N LYS A 28 6.69 12.07 -8.05
CA LYS A 28 6.35 12.01 -9.48
C LYS A 28 5.28 10.96 -9.74
N THR A 29 4.55 11.13 -10.85
CA THR A 29 3.59 10.12 -11.33
C THR A 29 4.25 8.77 -11.58
N ILE A 30 3.48 7.69 -11.43
CA ILE A 30 3.99 6.31 -11.51
C ILE A 30 4.25 5.84 -12.96
N TYR A 31 3.55 6.43 -13.94
CA TYR A 31 3.62 6.03 -15.35
C TYR A 31 4.95 6.43 -15.99
N VAL A 32 5.54 5.50 -16.74
CA VAL A 32 6.87 5.67 -17.36
C VAL A 32 6.82 6.73 -18.47
N SER A 33 5.77 6.73 -19.29
CA SER A 33 5.45 7.79 -20.24
C SER A 33 4.74 8.92 -19.50
N GLY A 34 5.24 10.16 -19.62
CA GLY A 34 4.60 11.32 -19.01
C GLY A 34 4.82 11.47 -17.50
N ARG A 35 6.00 11.09 -16.99
CA ARG A 35 6.40 11.39 -15.59
C ARG A 35 6.32 12.89 -15.34
N LYS A 36 5.41 13.31 -14.46
CA LYS A 36 5.23 14.70 -14.04
C LYS A 36 5.54 14.81 -12.56
N VAL A 37 6.16 15.92 -12.17
CA VAL A 37 6.27 16.32 -10.77
C VAL A 37 4.86 16.56 -10.24
N ILE A 38 4.61 16.11 -9.01
CA ILE A 38 3.36 16.32 -8.30
C ILE A 38 3.64 17.31 -7.19
N ASP A 39 3.08 18.51 -7.29
CA ASP A 39 3.31 19.58 -6.30
C ASP A 39 2.41 19.47 -5.06
N THR A 40 1.37 18.63 -5.12
CA THR A 40 0.46 18.29 -4.03
C THR A 40 0.93 17.06 -3.24
N ILE A 41 0.11 16.57 -2.29
CA ILE A 41 0.34 15.33 -1.55
C ILE A 41 -0.38 14.18 -2.26
N PRO A 42 0.32 13.33 -3.06
CA PRO A 42 -0.32 12.23 -3.77
C PRO A 42 -0.64 11.05 -2.84
N ASP A 43 -1.69 10.31 -3.14
CA ASP A 43 -1.99 9.03 -2.48
C ASP A 43 -1.12 7.88 -3.04
N HIS A 44 -0.73 7.94 -4.32
CA HIS A 44 0.15 6.96 -4.96
C HIS A 44 1.15 7.66 -5.88
N CYS A 45 2.46 7.42 -5.67
CA CYS A 45 3.51 8.08 -6.43
C CYS A 45 4.81 7.27 -6.50
N ALA A 46 5.79 7.78 -7.24
CA ALA A 46 7.19 7.38 -7.11
C ALA A 46 8.01 8.56 -6.57
N PHE A 47 8.86 8.30 -5.59
CA PHE A 47 9.77 9.32 -5.06
C PHE A 47 11.12 9.30 -5.79
N TYR A 48 11.69 10.48 -5.94
CA TYR A 48 12.98 10.72 -6.59
C TYR A 48 13.81 11.66 -5.73
N TYR A 49 15.13 11.44 -5.66
CA TYR A 49 16.00 12.41 -5.00
C TYR A 49 16.08 13.68 -5.85
N LYS A 50 15.90 14.84 -5.21
CA LYS A 50 15.97 16.12 -5.90
C LYS A 50 17.37 16.41 -6.47
N GLU A 51 18.42 15.91 -5.81
CA GLU A 51 19.82 16.18 -6.17
C GLU A 51 20.26 15.55 -7.50
N ASN A 52 19.70 14.39 -7.88
CA ASN A 52 20.21 13.61 -9.02
C ASN A 52 19.12 12.90 -9.83
N ASP A 53 17.86 13.16 -9.51
CA ASP A 53 16.68 12.55 -10.13
C ASP A 53 16.69 11.01 -10.20
N LYS A 54 17.42 10.35 -9.28
CA LYS A 54 17.36 8.90 -9.15
C LYS A 54 16.10 8.51 -8.36
N LYS A 55 15.40 7.48 -8.85
CA LYS A 55 14.23 6.91 -8.16
C LYS A 55 14.66 6.32 -6.81
N VAL A 56 13.92 6.63 -5.76
CA VAL A 56 14.07 6.00 -4.44
C VAL A 56 13.56 4.56 -4.52
N LYS A 57 14.39 3.60 -4.13
CA LYS A 57 14.10 2.16 -4.15
C LYS A 57 14.51 1.53 -2.83
N LYS A 58 14.10 0.29 -2.59
CA LYS A 58 14.51 -0.51 -1.42
C LYS A 58 14.32 0.22 -0.09
N THR A 59 13.11 0.71 0.15
CA THR A 59 12.80 1.60 1.28
C THR A 59 11.52 1.12 1.94
N PHE A 60 11.53 0.95 3.27
CA PHE A 60 10.34 0.53 4.01
C PHE A 60 9.27 1.63 3.98
N ALA A 61 9.63 2.84 4.42
CA ALA A 61 8.71 3.97 4.46
C ALA A 61 9.42 5.30 4.17
N ILE A 62 8.62 6.32 3.86
CA ILE A 62 9.07 7.71 3.71
C ILE A 62 8.08 8.60 4.45
N CYS A 63 8.56 9.47 5.32
CA CYS A 63 7.79 10.63 5.77
C CYS A 63 8.12 11.79 4.84
N TYR A 64 7.14 12.19 4.04
CA TYR A 64 7.24 13.26 3.05
C TYR A 64 6.18 14.33 3.32
N ARG A 65 6.63 15.55 3.60
CA ARG A 65 5.79 16.70 3.98
C ARG A 65 4.80 16.32 5.08
N GLY A 66 5.30 15.64 6.12
CA GLY A 66 4.49 15.18 7.27
C GLY A 66 3.50 14.04 6.97
N ASN A 67 3.54 13.45 5.78
CA ASN A 67 2.70 12.31 5.40
C ASN A 67 3.57 11.06 5.28
N LEU A 68 3.11 9.96 5.87
CA LEU A 68 3.81 8.68 5.80
C LEU A 68 3.42 7.90 4.55
N TYR A 69 4.40 7.24 3.94
CA TYR A 69 4.23 6.43 2.74
C TYR A 69 4.93 5.08 2.90
N PHE A 70 4.32 4.02 2.39
CA PHE A 70 4.93 2.70 2.31
C PHE A 70 5.27 2.32 0.87
N GLN A 71 6.43 1.69 0.67
CA GLN A 71 6.78 1.16 -0.65
C GLN A 71 6.03 -0.13 -0.93
N ALA A 72 5.42 -0.25 -2.11
CA ALA A 72 4.67 -1.43 -2.55
C ALA A 72 5.47 -2.74 -2.41
N GLY A 73 6.75 -2.75 -2.79
CA GLY A 73 7.61 -3.92 -2.64
C GLY A 73 7.88 -4.32 -1.19
N PHE A 74 7.90 -3.35 -0.27
CA PHE A 74 8.10 -3.60 1.16
C PHE A 74 6.82 -4.01 1.88
N ILE A 75 5.67 -3.50 1.44
CA ILE A 75 4.35 -4.04 1.82
C ILE A 75 4.33 -5.52 1.50
N LEU A 76 4.65 -5.89 0.25
CA LEU A 76 4.67 -7.28 -0.13
C LEU A 76 5.69 -8.07 0.69
N LYS A 77 6.94 -7.60 0.83
CA LYS A 77 7.98 -8.33 1.55
C LYS A 77 7.61 -8.65 3.01
N HIS A 78 6.88 -7.78 3.70
CA HIS A 78 6.52 -7.91 5.11
C HIS A 78 5.03 -8.17 5.31
N ARG A 79 4.34 -8.73 4.31
CA ARG A 79 2.94 -9.12 4.44
C ARG A 79 2.77 -10.40 5.26
N ASN A 80 1.60 -10.55 5.86
CA ASN A 80 1.16 -11.80 6.46
C ASN A 80 1.32 -12.95 5.44
N LYS A 81 1.76 -14.11 5.91
CA LYS A 81 2.10 -15.25 5.04
C LYS A 81 0.90 -15.75 4.22
N GLU A 82 -0.31 -15.56 4.71
CA GLU A 82 -1.55 -15.91 4.00
C GLU A 82 -1.78 -15.02 2.77
N ASP A 83 -1.18 -13.83 2.74
CA ASP A 83 -1.30 -12.85 1.66
C ASP A 83 -0.29 -13.07 0.52
N LYS A 84 0.42 -14.20 0.51
CA LYS A 84 1.47 -14.50 -0.47
C LYS A 84 1.04 -14.42 -1.94
N SER A 85 -0.26 -14.52 -2.23
CA SER A 85 -0.83 -14.48 -3.58
C SER A 85 -0.91 -13.07 -4.20
N GLN A 86 -0.65 -12.00 -3.44
CA GLN A 86 -0.67 -10.63 -3.95
C GLN A 86 0.68 -10.21 -4.55
N THR A 87 0.64 -9.45 -5.64
CA THR A 87 1.83 -8.93 -6.34
C THR A 87 1.57 -7.55 -6.97
N THR A 88 2.61 -6.91 -7.49
CA THR A 88 2.52 -5.65 -8.22
C THR A 88 3.64 -5.53 -9.25
N ASN A 89 3.33 -4.94 -10.40
CA ASN A 89 4.33 -4.61 -11.43
C ASN A 89 5.13 -3.35 -11.08
N PHE A 90 4.77 -2.65 -10.00
CA PHE A 90 5.34 -1.37 -9.61
C PHE A 90 5.94 -1.41 -8.18
N PRO A 91 6.88 -2.30 -7.87
CA PRO A 91 7.36 -2.50 -6.49
C PRO A 91 8.08 -1.28 -5.89
N ASN A 92 8.50 -0.32 -6.73
CA ASN A 92 9.19 0.90 -6.29
C ASN A 92 8.26 2.13 -6.21
N THR A 93 6.94 1.94 -6.28
CA THR A 93 5.97 3.01 -6.00
C THR A 93 5.57 3.00 -4.53
N PHE A 94 4.99 4.10 -4.07
CA PHE A 94 4.67 4.38 -2.69
C PHE A 94 3.20 4.76 -2.55
N CYS A 95 2.51 4.19 -1.57
CA CYS A 95 1.15 4.57 -1.20
C CYS A 95 1.14 5.31 0.14
N ARG A 96 0.30 6.33 0.24
CA ARG A 96 0.17 7.16 1.45
C ARG A 96 -0.61 6.44 2.53
N VAL A 97 -0.17 6.57 3.77
CA VAL A 97 -0.99 6.20 4.94
C VAL A 97 -2.13 7.20 5.04
N ARG A 98 -3.36 6.70 4.94
CA ARG A 98 -4.57 7.54 4.93
C ARG A 98 -5.11 7.74 6.34
N ILE A 99 -5.01 6.72 7.19
CA ILE A 99 -5.52 6.72 8.56
C ILE A 99 -4.45 6.11 9.47
N ALA A 100 -4.14 6.80 10.58
CA ALA A 100 -3.34 6.24 11.66
C ALA A 100 -4.22 6.04 12.88
N GLY A 101 -4.36 4.78 13.27
CA GLY A 101 -4.91 4.42 14.56
C GLY A 101 -3.83 4.15 15.59
N GLN A 102 -4.25 3.86 16.82
CA GLN A 102 -3.36 3.56 17.94
C GLN A 102 -2.49 2.33 17.69
N ASN A 103 -3.07 1.28 17.10
CA ASN A 103 -2.42 -0.02 16.89
C ASN A 103 -2.22 -0.37 15.42
N PHE A 104 -2.56 0.53 14.50
CA PHE A 104 -2.45 0.24 13.08
C PHE A 104 -2.23 1.48 12.20
N LEU A 105 -1.73 1.26 10.98
CA LEU A 105 -1.74 2.26 9.92
C LEU A 105 -2.46 1.70 8.70
N TYR A 106 -3.46 2.42 8.21
CA TYR A 106 -4.24 2.02 7.04
C TYR A 106 -3.77 2.78 5.79
N THR A 107 -3.55 2.02 4.72
CA THR A 107 -3.22 2.52 3.38
C THR A 107 -4.00 1.73 2.34
N GLU A 108 -3.92 2.19 1.10
CA GLU A 108 -4.58 1.54 -0.03
C GLU A 108 -3.63 1.48 -1.21
N LEU A 109 -3.63 0.34 -1.91
CA LEU A 109 -2.77 0.12 -3.06
C LEU A 109 -3.44 -0.81 -4.07
N GLU A 110 -3.26 -0.52 -5.35
CA GLU A 110 -3.62 -1.44 -6.43
C GLU A 110 -2.66 -2.63 -6.45
N LEU A 111 -3.19 -3.82 -6.20
CA LEU A 111 -2.46 -5.08 -6.18
C LEU A 111 -3.11 -6.08 -7.12
N ALA A 112 -2.27 -6.92 -7.73
CA ALA A 112 -2.71 -8.01 -8.58
C ALA A 112 -2.73 -9.32 -7.80
N ASN A 113 -3.73 -10.16 -8.08
CA ASN A 113 -3.60 -11.58 -7.75
C ASN A 113 -2.58 -12.25 -8.69
N ALA A 114 -1.46 -12.72 -8.16
CA ALA A 114 -0.34 -13.25 -8.93
C ALA A 114 -0.72 -14.46 -9.80
N TRP A 115 -1.61 -15.33 -9.32
CA TRP A 115 -2.09 -16.48 -10.10
C TRP A 115 -2.90 -16.03 -11.32
N LYS A 116 -3.90 -15.16 -11.12
CA LYS A 116 -4.73 -14.64 -12.21
C LYS A 116 -3.91 -13.84 -13.21
N GLN A 117 -2.95 -13.04 -12.72
CA GLN A 117 -2.07 -12.25 -13.55
C GLN A 117 -1.16 -13.13 -14.41
N ASN A 118 -0.53 -14.16 -13.81
CA ASN A 118 0.32 -15.10 -14.55
C ASN A 118 -0.48 -15.93 -15.55
N LEU A 119 -1.70 -16.36 -15.20
CA LEU A 119 -2.61 -17.03 -16.13
C LEU A 119 -2.94 -16.13 -17.33
N GLY A 120 -3.28 -14.86 -17.09
CA GLY A 120 -3.57 -13.89 -18.15
C GLY A 120 -2.37 -13.68 -19.08
N HIS A 121 -1.16 -13.49 -18.53
CA HIS A 121 0.06 -13.40 -19.32
C HIS A 121 0.36 -14.67 -20.11
N GLY A 122 0.11 -15.85 -19.55
CA GLY A 122 0.35 -17.15 -20.19
C GLY A 122 -0.61 -17.45 -21.34
N LEU A 123 -1.85 -16.96 -21.30
CA LEU A 123 -2.81 -17.11 -22.39
C LEU A 123 -2.49 -16.23 -23.61
N GLY A 124 -1.80 -15.10 -23.40
CA GLY A 124 -1.44 -14.18 -24.47
C GLY A 124 -2.64 -13.51 -25.17
N GLY A 125 -2.34 -12.63 -26.12
CA GLY A 125 -3.35 -11.93 -26.93
C GLY A 125 -4.28 -11.00 -26.12
N ALA A 126 -5.35 -10.54 -26.78
CA ALA A 126 -6.31 -9.61 -26.17
C ALA A 126 -7.03 -10.23 -24.95
N VAL A 127 -7.38 -11.52 -25.02
CA VAL A 127 -8.06 -12.25 -23.93
C VAL A 127 -7.16 -12.36 -22.70
N GLY A 128 -5.89 -12.74 -22.89
CA GLY A 128 -4.91 -12.79 -21.80
C GLY A 128 -4.65 -11.42 -21.17
N GLY A 129 -4.61 -10.37 -22.00
CA GLY A 129 -4.50 -8.98 -21.54
C GLY A 129 -5.65 -8.54 -20.62
N VAL A 130 -6.90 -8.86 -20.98
CA VAL A 130 -8.08 -8.55 -20.15
C VAL A 130 -8.02 -9.28 -18.80
N ILE A 131 -7.64 -10.56 -18.81
CA ILE A 131 -7.53 -11.35 -17.57
C ILE A 131 -6.45 -10.78 -16.65
N ALA A 132 -5.28 -10.43 -17.19
CA ALA A 132 -4.19 -9.84 -16.42
C ALA A 132 -4.55 -8.47 -15.86
N SER A 133 -5.29 -7.65 -16.62
CA SER A 133 -5.77 -6.34 -16.18
C SER A 133 -6.80 -6.47 -15.05
N ASN A 134 -7.79 -7.35 -15.21
CA ASN A 134 -8.84 -7.56 -14.20
C ASN A 134 -8.32 -8.18 -12.89
N ALA A 135 -7.10 -8.74 -12.91
CA ALA A 135 -6.45 -9.23 -11.71
C ALA A 135 -6.02 -8.10 -10.76
N ILE A 136 -5.86 -6.86 -11.27
CA ILE A 136 -5.46 -5.68 -10.51
C ILE A 136 -6.71 -5.05 -9.90
N GLN A 137 -6.73 -4.94 -8.57
CA GLN A 137 -7.82 -4.31 -7.83
C GLN A 137 -7.24 -3.44 -6.71
N PRO A 138 -7.90 -2.33 -6.34
CA PRO A 138 -7.52 -1.58 -5.15
C PRO A 138 -7.79 -2.43 -3.90
N LYS A 139 -6.84 -2.43 -2.96
CA LYS A 139 -6.92 -3.19 -1.71
C LYS A 139 -6.72 -2.27 -0.52
N GLY A 140 -7.51 -2.48 0.53
CA GLY A 140 -7.21 -1.95 1.85
C GLY A 140 -6.07 -2.75 2.48
N ILE A 141 -5.13 -2.05 3.12
CA ILE A 141 -3.93 -2.65 3.70
C ILE A 141 -3.70 -2.02 5.07
N VAL A 142 -3.46 -2.88 6.05
CA VAL A 142 -3.17 -2.48 7.42
C VAL A 142 -1.76 -2.90 7.80
N TRP A 143 -0.93 -1.93 8.20
CA TRP A 143 0.24 -2.22 9.02
C TRP A 143 -0.21 -2.47 10.46
N ASP A 144 0.03 -3.67 10.97
CA ASP A 144 -0.24 -4.06 12.35
C ASP A 144 1.03 -3.85 13.19
N PHE A 145 0.99 -2.93 14.16
CA PHE A 145 2.15 -2.65 15.00
C PHE A 145 2.48 -3.79 15.97
N LYS A 146 1.51 -4.60 16.37
CA LYS A 146 1.72 -5.71 17.31
C LYS A 146 2.45 -6.87 16.62
N ASN A 147 2.02 -7.21 15.42
CA ASN A 147 2.59 -8.32 14.66
C ASN A 147 3.74 -7.88 13.73
N GLU A 148 3.93 -6.57 13.57
CA GLU A 148 4.94 -5.97 12.70
C GLU A 148 4.89 -6.48 11.25
N GLU A 149 3.67 -6.59 10.73
CA GLU A 149 3.39 -7.08 9.37
C GLU A 149 2.26 -6.30 8.70
N PHE A 150 2.19 -6.42 7.38
CA PHE A 150 1.07 -5.91 6.59
C PHE A 150 0.00 -6.99 6.40
N ASN A 151 -1.25 -6.67 6.74
CA ASN A 151 -2.42 -7.46 6.42
C ASN A 151 -3.13 -6.83 5.22
N ILE A 152 -3.37 -7.61 4.17
CA ILE A 152 -4.02 -7.15 2.94
C ILE A 152 -5.44 -7.70 2.91
N PHE A 153 -6.44 -6.83 2.76
CA PHE A 153 -7.83 -7.26 2.60
C PHE A 153 -8.04 -7.80 1.18
N ARG A 154 -7.65 -9.06 0.95
CA ARG A 154 -7.74 -9.70 -0.38
C ARG A 154 -9.19 -9.95 -0.80
N SER A 155 -10.10 -9.97 0.17
CA SER A 155 -11.53 -10.15 0.02
C SER A 155 -12.30 -9.44 1.13
N CYS A 156 -13.60 -9.28 0.93
CA CYS A 156 -14.51 -8.75 1.95
C CYS A 156 -14.48 -9.59 3.24
N LYS A 157 -14.33 -10.91 3.12
CA LYS A 157 -14.17 -11.79 4.29
C LYS A 157 -12.90 -11.46 5.10
N ASP A 158 -11.76 -11.26 4.44
CA ASP A 158 -10.51 -10.91 5.16
C ASP A 158 -10.67 -9.57 5.93
N TYR A 159 -11.42 -8.62 5.36
CA TYR A 159 -11.76 -7.38 6.05
C TYR A 159 -12.71 -7.63 7.24
N ASN A 160 -13.76 -8.42 7.06
CA ASN A 160 -14.71 -8.76 8.12
C ASN A 160 -14.02 -9.47 9.29
N ASP A 161 -13.13 -10.42 8.99
CA ASP A 161 -12.32 -11.11 10.00
C ASP A 161 -11.44 -10.12 10.79
N PHE A 162 -10.95 -9.05 10.15
CA PHE A 162 -10.20 -7.99 10.83
C PHE A 162 -11.07 -7.06 11.69
N ILE A 163 -12.27 -6.70 11.22
CA ILE A 163 -13.08 -5.64 11.84
C ILE A 163 -14.07 -6.16 12.89
N GLN A 164 -14.53 -7.41 12.79
CA GLN A 164 -15.62 -7.96 13.60
C GLN A 164 -15.40 -7.82 15.11
N ASP A 165 -14.17 -8.03 15.60
CA ASP A 165 -13.86 -7.95 17.03
C ASP A 165 -13.64 -6.50 17.51
N LYS A 166 -13.41 -5.57 16.59
CA LYS A 166 -13.10 -4.16 16.88
C LYS A 166 -14.32 -3.27 16.75
N TYR A 167 -15.14 -3.53 15.74
CA TYR A 167 -16.35 -2.80 15.43
C TYR A 167 -17.31 -3.72 14.66
N PRO A 168 -18.14 -4.52 15.38
CA PRO A 168 -19.05 -5.49 14.76
C PRO A 168 -20.03 -4.88 13.74
N GLU A 169 -20.48 -3.64 13.97
CA GLU A 169 -21.35 -2.90 13.05
C GLU A 169 -20.64 -2.51 11.74
N GLY A 170 -19.31 -2.58 11.68
CA GLY A 170 -18.52 -2.33 10.47
C GLY A 170 -18.38 -3.54 9.56
N VAL A 171 -18.91 -4.71 9.95
CA VAL A 171 -18.94 -5.91 9.12
C VAL A 171 -19.81 -5.65 7.89
N GLN A 172 -19.31 -6.03 6.71
CA GLN A 172 -20.03 -5.89 5.44
C GLN A 172 -20.71 -7.20 5.06
N GLU A 173 -21.82 -7.12 4.31
CA GLU A 173 -22.57 -8.28 3.82
C GLU A 173 -21.79 -9.12 2.78
N CYS A 174 -20.74 -8.55 2.17
CA CYS A 174 -19.89 -9.20 1.18
C CYS A 174 -20.60 -9.69 -0.10
N ASP A 175 -21.55 -8.91 -0.62
CA ASP A 175 -22.19 -9.15 -1.93
C ASP A 175 -21.16 -9.26 -3.07
N SER A 176 -20.05 -8.53 -2.95
CA SER A 176 -18.87 -8.64 -3.80
C SER A 176 -17.73 -9.37 -3.11
N ARG A 177 -16.87 -10.00 -3.92
CA ARG A 177 -15.63 -10.61 -3.42
C ARG A 177 -14.74 -9.58 -2.71
N GLU A 178 -14.70 -8.36 -3.22
CA GLU A 178 -13.91 -7.26 -2.66
C GLU A 178 -14.73 -6.48 -1.64
N PRO A 179 -14.12 -5.95 -0.57
CA PRO A 179 -14.82 -5.06 0.34
C PRO A 179 -15.09 -3.71 -0.32
N ASP A 180 -16.17 -3.04 0.09
CA ASP A 180 -16.39 -1.63 -0.23
C ASP A 180 -15.39 -0.77 0.54
N LEU A 181 -14.41 -0.22 -0.18
CA LEU A 181 -13.35 0.58 0.43
C LEU A 181 -13.85 1.89 1.06
N LEU A 182 -15.00 2.44 0.65
CA LEU A 182 -15.59 3.59 1.32
C LEU A 182 -16.05 3.23 2.73
N GLN A 183 -16.72 2.09 2.87
CA GLN A 183 -17.15 1.56 4.16
C GLN A 183 -15.94 1.12 5.01
N VAL A 184 -14.93 0.50 4.40
CA VAL A 184 -13.67 0.17 5.09
C VAL A 184 -13.05 1.44 5.68
N ARG A 185 -12.89 2.52 4.91
CA ARG A 185 -12.34 3.78 5.42
C ARG A 185 -13.16 4.35 6.58
N ALA A 186 -14.49 4.34 6.46
CA ALA A 186 -15.37 4.81 7.52
C ALA A 186 -15.17 4.01 8.82
N ALA A 187 -15.12 2.68 8.74
CA ALA A 187 -14.84 1.83 9.89
C ALA A 187 -13.44 2.08 10.48
N MET A 188 -12.41 2.24 9.64
CA MET A 188 -11.04 2.54 10.10
C MET A 188 -10.96 3.88 10.84
N GLU A 189 -11.72 4.89 10.43
CA GLU A 189 -11.82 6.17 11.15
C GLU A 189 -12.50 6.04 12.53
N ILE A 190 -13.45 5.12 12.67
CA ILE A 190 -14.14 4.84 13.94
C ILE A 190 -13.19 4.15 14.92
N ILE A 191 -12.37 3.21 14.45
CA ILE A 191 -11.51 2.38 15.30
C ILE A 191 -10.08 2.93 15.52
N LYS A 192 -9.78 4.13 15.01
CA LYS A 192 -8.43 4.72 15.08
C LYS A 192 -8.01 5.04 16.53
#